data_AF-A0A429B699-F1
#
_entry.id   AF-A0A429B699-F1
#
_cell.length_a   1.000
_cell.length_b   1.000
_cell.length_c   1.000
_cell.angle_alpha   90.00
_cell.angle_beta   90.00
_cell.angle_gamma   90.00
#
_symmetry.space_group_name_H-M   'P 1'
#
loop_
_entity.id
_entity.type
_entity.pdbx_description
1 polymer ?
#
loop_
_entity_poly.entity_id
_entity_poly.type
_entity_poly.pdbx_seq_one_letter_code
_entity_poly.pdbx_strand_id
1 'polypeptide(L)'
;MTNRAAGGGNVDDYAGRVLADRYRLPLPPSDEYELTESRAFDTYSGQEVLVRQVPLPEVVEAEVLDAEGLPEGFTARDARERGAGRRTSARSSTRRPSDPAVRRAVEAAQAAARIPDHPRLDQVFDVFAEGGSLWIVSEFVAARPLAALLAEKPMSPYRAAEVASDVLMALRVLHAHGWVHRNITARTVLVCDDGRVMLTGLAVGAAEEALCGYDPVPPAEDADGGEAGTG
;
A
#
# COMPACT_ATOMS: atom_id res chain seq x y z
N MET A 1 0.46 36.90 -23.39
CA MET A 1 -0.26 37.45 -22.22
C MET A 1 -0.56 36.29 -21.28
N THR A 2 0.08 36.33 -20.12
CA THR A 2 -0.08 35.49 -18.91
C THR A 2 -0.16 33.96 -19.09
N ASN A 3 1.03 33.35 -19.05
CA ASN A 3 1.25 31.96 -18.72
C ASN A 3 0.86 31.75 -17.24
N ARG A 4 -0.18 30.95 -16.97
CA ARG A 4 -0.59 30.57 -15.60
C ARG A 4 0.31 29.41 -15.19
N ALA A 5 1.29 29.70 -14.34
CA ALA A 5 2.11 28.67 -13.72
C ALA A 5 1.20 27.63 -13.05
N ALA A 6 1.45 26.35 -13.33
CA ALA A 6 0.85 25.24 -12.63
C ALA A 6 1.13 25.40 -11.12
N GLY A 7 0.05 25.47 -10.34
CA GLY A 7 0.10 25.87 -8.94
C GLY A 7 0.82 24.84 -8.08
N GLY A 8 1.83 25.29 -7.34
CA GLY A 8 2.09 24.69 -6.04
C GLY A 8 0.90 25.04 -5.15
N GLY A 9 0.23 24.03 -4.59
CA GLY A 9 -0.86 24.23 -3.65
C GLY A 9 -0.41 25.15 -2.51
N ASN A 10 -1.27 26.10 -2.12
CA ASN A 10 -0.96 26.96 -0.98
C ASN A 10 -1.07 26.10 0.29
N VAL A 11 -0.19 26.30 1.28
CA VAL A 11 -0.25 25.57 2.56
C VAL A 11 -1.62 25.76 3.24
N ASP A 12 -2.26 26.90 3.00
CA ASP A 12 -3.61 27.20 3.51
C ASP A 12 -4.69 26.23 2.98
N ASP A 13 -4.46 25.60 1.82
CA ASP A 13 -5.35 24.57 1.25
C ASP A 13 -5.28 23.25 2.05
N TYR A 14 -4.27 23.10 2.91
CA TYR A 14 -3.96 21.92 3.73
C TYR A 14 -4.19 22.16 5.24
N ALA A 15 -5.36 22.72 5.57
CA ALA A 15 -5.77 23.04 6.93
C ALA A 15 -6.42 21.86 7.72
N GLY A 16 -6.34 20.64 7.20
CA GLY A 16 -6.95 19.45 7.77
C GLY A 16 -6.10 18.76 8.86
N ARG A 17 -6.31 17.45 9.00
CA ARG A 17 -5.54 16.59 9.92
C ARG A 17 -4.05 16.61 9.56
N VAL A 18 -3.20 16.57 10.58
CA VAL A 18 -1.75 16.39 10.42
C VAL A 18 -1.40 14.94 10.78
N LEU A 19 -0.66 14.26 9.90
CA LEU A 19 -0.12 12.92 10.12
C LEU A 19 1.36 13.00 10.46
N ALA A 20 1.81 12.19 11.43
CA ALA A 20 3.19 12.11 11.89
C ALA A 20 3.84 13.48 12.19
N ASP A 21 3.05 14.44 12.67
CA ASP A 21 3.43 15.84 12.91
C ASP A 21 4.08 16.53 11.69
N ARG A 22 3.90 16.00 10.47
CA ARG A 22 4.62 16.41 9.26
C ARG A 22 3.73 16.62 8.04
N TYR A 23 2.83 15.69 7.77
CA TYR A 23 2.03 15.68 6.54
C TYR A 23 0.67 16.29 6.78
N ARG A 24 0.43 17.47 6.21
CA ARG A 24 -0.86 18.17 6.34
C ARG A 24 -1.81 17.72 5.25
N LEU A 25 -2.97 17.20 5.65
CA LEU A 25 -4.04 16.83 4.72
C LEU A 25 -4.92 18.03 4.39
N PRO A 26 -5.59 18.03 3.22
CA PRO A 26 -6.66 18.97 2.96
C PRO A 26 -7.81 18.77 3.95
N LEU A 27 -8.65 19.78 4.10
CA LEU A 27 -9.92 19.61 4.79
C LEU A 27 -10.76 18.60 4.00
N PRO A 28 -11.29 17.55 4.63
CA PRO A 28 -12.16 16.61 3.93
C PRO A 28 -13.40 17.37 3.41
N PRO A 29 -13.90 17.06 2.21
CA PRO A 29 -15.22 17.51 1.79
C PRO A 29 -16.26 17.09 2.83
N SER A 30 -17.28 17.91 3.07
CA SER A 30 -18.26 17.68 4.16
C SER A 30 -18.99 16.32 4.09
N ASP A 31 -18.99 15.67 2.93
CA ASP A 31 -19.83 14.52 2.61
C ASP A 31 -19.04 13.28 2.13
N GLU A 32 -17.70 13.30 2.13
CA GLU A 32 -16.88 12.18 1.65
C GLU A 32 -16.28 11.34 2.80
N TYR A 33 -16.51 10.02 2.75
CA TYR A 33 -15.83 9.03 3.59
C TYR A 33 -14.33 9.07 3.29
N GLU A 34 -13.49 9.00 4.34
CA GLU A 34 -12.02 9.09 4.26
C GLU A 34 -11.46 8.42 3.01
N LEU A 35 -10.84 9.23 2.12
CA LEU A 35 -10.28 8.74 0.87
C LEU A 35 -9.12 7.78 1.14
N THR A 36 -9.13 6.61 0.50
CA THR A 36 -8.02 5.64 0.54
C THR A 36 -6.69 6.24 0.03
N GLU A 37 -6.76 7.31 -0.79
CA GLU A 37 -5.62 8.12 -1.21
C GLU A 37 -5.94 9.62 -1.14
N SER A 38 -5.00 10.44 -0.73
CA SER A 38 -5.17 11.90 -0.69
C SER A 38 -3.85 12.62 -0.94
N ARG A 39 -3.93 13.85 -1.47
CA ARG A 39 -2.75 14.73 -1.50
C ARG A 39 -2.47 15.20 -0.08
N ALA A 40 -1.21 15.44 0.23
CA ALA A 40 -0.80 16.09 1.47
C ALA A 40 0.34 17.06 1.18
N PHE A 41 0.52 18.04 2.08
CA PHE A 41 1.66 18.92 2.07
C PHE A 41 2.69 18.44 3.09
N ASP A 42 3.90 18.12 2.63
CA ASP A 42 5.03 17.82 3.52
C ASP A 42 5.62 19.12 4.04
N THR A 43 5.37 19.41 5.32
CA THR A 43 5.85 20.65 5.97
C THR A 43 7.37 20.74 6.09
N TYR A 44 8.09 19.63 5.96
CA TYR A 44 9.54 19.61 6.02
C TYR A 44 10.18 19.99 4.67
N SER A 45 9.75 19.35 3.57
CA SER A 45 10.28 19.62 2.23
C SER A 45 9.62 20.80 1.51
N GLY A 46 8.40 21.17 1.93
CA GLY A 46 7.58 22.18 1.28
C GLY A 46 6.92 21.71 -0.02
N GLN A 47 6.82 20.39 -0.23
CA GLN A 47 6.28 19.79 -1.46
C GLN A 47 4.96 19.06 -1.23
N GLU A 48 4.16 18.95 -2.28
CA GLU A 48 3.01 18.06 -2.29
C GLU A 48 3.46 16.60 -2.43
N VAL A 49 2.82 15.73 -1.67
CA VAL A 49 3.03 14.28 -1.67
C VAL A 49 1.68 13.56 -1.77
N LEU A 50 1.71 12.31 -2.22
CA LEU A 50 0.53 11.45 -2.21
C LEU A 50 0.59 10.55 -0.99
N VAL A 51 -0.43 10.62 -0.13
CA VAL A 51 -0.60 9.69 0.99
C VAL A 51 -1.64 8.63 0.64
N ARG A 52 -1.35 7.39 1.02
CA ARG A 52 -2.29 6.26 0.90
C ARG A 52 -2.52 5.62 2.25
N GLN A 53 -3.79 5.41 2.58
CA GLN A 53 -4.23 4.76 3.80
C GLN A 53 -4.44 3.27 3.55
N VAL A 54 -3.79 2.43 4.35
CA VAL A 54 -4.05 0.99 4.42
C VAL A 54 -4.64 0.69 5.79
N PRO A 55 -5.97 0.49 5.91
CA PRO A 55 -6.62 0.21 7.17
C PRO A 55 -6.04 -1.04 7.84
N LEU A 56 -5.82 -0.97 9.16
CA LEU A 56 -5.40 -2.14 9.91
C LEU A 56 -6.57 -3.10 10.09
N PRO A 57 -6.38 -4.41 9.87
CA PRO A 57 -7.45 -5.37 10.04
C PRO A 57 -7.90 -5.43 11.50
N GLU A 58 -9.20 -5.58 11.68
CA GLU A 58 -9.77 -5.88 12.98
C GLU A 58 -9.39 -7.29 13.42
N VAL A 59 -8.92 -7.43 14.66
CA VAL A 59 -8.70 -8.74 15.27
C VAL A 59 -9.99 -9.14 15.94
N VAL A 60 -10.58 -10.23 15.43
CA VAL A 60 -11.71 -10.90 16.07
C VAL A 60 -11.15 -12.12 16.81
N GLU A 61 -11.19 -12.10 18.13
CA GLU A 61 -10.95 -13.32 18.91
C GLU A 61 -12.13 -14.27 18.70
N ALA A 62 -11.88 -15.40 18.04
CA ALA A 62 -12.89 -16.43 17.85
C ALA A 62 -13.14 -17.17 19.17
N GLU A 63 -14.39 -17.22 19.61
CA GLU A 63 -14.81 -18.12 20.68
C GLU A 63 -14.83 -19.55 20.16
N VAL A 64 -14.26 -20.49 20.92
CA VAL A 64 -14.46 -21.92 20.68
C VAL A 64 -15.82 -22.27 21.28
N LEU A 65 -16.79 -22.57 20.41
CA LEU A 65 -18.09 -23.08 20.83
C LEU A 65 -17.93 -24.54 21.27
N ASP A 66 -18.52 -24.87 22.41
CA ASP A 66 -18.70 -26.25 22.84
C ASP A 66 -19.75 -26.95 21.95
N ALA A 67 -19.96 -28.25 22.17
CA ALA A 67 -20.88 -29.03 21.35
C ALA A 67 -22.33 -28.53 21.46
N GLU A 68 -22.65 -27.85 22.56
CA GLU A 68 -23.95 -27.28 22.88
C GLU A 68 -24.18 -25.89 22.24
N GLY A 69 -23.12 -25.19 21.83
CA GLY A 69 -23.19 -23.85 21.22
C GLY A 69 -23.22 -23.82 19.69
N LEU A 70 -23.25 -24.97 19.02
CA LEU A 70 -23.18 -25.05 17.57
C LEU A 70 -24.49 -24.62 16.88
N PRO A 71 -24.43 -23.90 15.73
CA PRO A 71 -25.61 -23.61 14.93
C PRO A 71 -26.31 -24.90 14.46
N GLU A 72 -27.64 -24.86 14.27
CA GLU A 72 -28.39 -25.99 13.74
C GLU A 72 -27.73 -26.55 12.46
N GLY A 73 -27.44 -27.86 12.46
CA GLY A 73 -26.77 -28.54 11.36
C GLY A 73 -25.25 -28.70 11.48
N PHE A 74 -24.61 -28.13 12.52
CA PHE A 74 -23.20 -28.36 12.83
C PHE A 74 -23.04 -29.38 13.97
N THR A 75 -22.12 -30.33 13.81
CA THR A 75 -21.75 -31.30 14.87
C THR A 75 -20.30 -31.07 15.30
N ALA A 76 -20.05 -31.14 16.61
CA ALA A 76 -18.70 -31.03 17.14
C ALA A 76 -17.87 -32.21 16.64
N ARG A 77 -16.63 -31.95 16.22
CA ARG A 77 -15.65 -33.03 16.05
C ARG A 77 -15.30 -33.55 17.45
N ASP A 78 -15.47 -34.84 17.70
CA ASP A 78 -15.29 -35.51 18.99
C ASP A 78 -14.03 -35.03 19.74
N ALA A 79 -14.23 -34.07 20.65
CA ALA A 79 -13.18 -33.50 21.47
C ALA A 79 -13.15 -34.27 22.80
N ARG A 80 -12.32 -35.32 22.87
CA ARG A 80 -11.99 -35.92 24.16
C ARG A 80 -11.20 -34.91 25.00
N GLU A 81 -11.82 -34.50 26.11
CA GLU A 81 -11.26 -33.95 27.34
C GLU A 81 -10.27 -32.78 27.19
N ARG A 82 -10.78 -31.56 27.02
CA ARG A 82 -10.11 -30.35 27.55
C ARG A 82 -11.16 -29.46 28.23
N GLY A 83 -10.86 -29.06 29.47
CA GLY A 83 -11.81 -28.57 30.47
C GLY A 83 -12.61 -27.33 30.09
N ALA A 84 -13.74 -27.18 30.77
CA ALA A 84 -14.74 -26.12 30.64
C ALA A 84 -14.10 -24.72 30.64
N GLY A 85 -14.02 -24.13 29.45
CA GLY A 85 -13.58 -22.76 29.22
C GLY A 85 -14.73 -21.77 29.41
N ARG A 86 -14.47 -20.71 30.16
CA ARG A 86 -15.40 -19.61 30.45
C ARG A 86 -15.83 -18.91 29.15
N ARG A 87 -17.15 -18.70 28.98
CA ARG A 87 -17.74 -17.81 27.95
C ARG A 87 -17.07 -16.43 27.98
N THR A 88 -16.52 -15.98 26.87
CA THR A 88 -15.93 -14.64 26.73
C THR A 88 -16.37 -14.05 25.40
N SER A 89 -17.32 -13.10 25.44
CA SER A 89 -17.78 -12.34 24.26
C SER A 89 -16.62 -12.02 23.31
N ALA A 90 -16.75 -12.39 22.04
CA ALA A 90 -15.86 -11.94 20.97
C ALA A 90 -15.72 -10.41 21.05
N ARG A 91 -14.49 -9.95 21.34
CA ARG A 91 -14.16 -8.52 21.34
C ARG A 91 -13.37 -8.26 20.06
N SER A 92 -13.95 -7.46 19.16
CA SER A 92 -13.19 -6.89 18.05
C SER A 92 -12.32 -5.77 18.59
N SER A 93 -11.04 -5.76 18.20
CA SER A 93 -10.16 -4.62 18.41
C SER A 93 -9.29 -4.39 17.18
N THR A 94 -9.13 -3.14 16.77
CA THR A 94 -8.19 -2.76 15.72
C THR A 94 -6.76 -3.03 16.17
N ARG A 95 -5.93 -3.58 15.27
CA ARG A 95 -4.50 -3.81 15.58
C ARG A 95 -3.85 -2.50 15.97
N ARG A 96 -2.93 -2.56 16.94
CA ARG A 96 -2.13 -1.42 17.40
C ARG A 96 -0.81 -1.36 16.62
N PRO A 97 -0.17 -0.19 16.50
CA PRO A 97 1.15 -0.07 15.88
C PRO A 97 2.23 -1.02 16.45
N SER A 98 2.11 -1.42 17.73
CA SER A 98 3.02 -2.35 18.38
C SER A 98 2.80 -3.83 18.02
N ASP A 99 1.71 -4.16 17.32
CA ASP A 99 1.39 -5.52 16.90
C ASP A 99 2.48 -6.03 15.92
N PRO A 100 3.03 -7.25 16.13
CA PRO A 100 4.04 -7.82 15.24
C PRO A 100 3.64 -7.84 13.77
N ALA A 101 2.36 -8.05 13.43
CA ALA A 101 1.90 -8.03 12.05
C ALA A 101 1.98 -6.62 11.44
N VAL A 102 1.66 -5.59 12.23
CA VAL A 102 1.75 -4.19 11.80
C VAL A 102 3.20 -3.78 11.61
N ARG A 103 4.08 -4.17 12.53
CA ARG A 103 5.52 -3.94 12.40
C ARG A 103 6.09 -4.58 11.13
N ARG A 104 5.76 -5.86 10.88
CA ARG A 104 6.18 -6.54 9.64
C ARG A 104 5.65 -5.84 8.39
N ALA A 105 4.42 -5.34 8.42
CA ALA A 105 3.86 -4.61 7.28
C ALA A 105 4.57 -3.27 7.02
N VAL A 106 4.92 -2.53 8.07
CA VAL A 106 5.75 -1.32 7.96
C VAL A 106 7.14 -1.68 7.42
N GLU A 107 7.79 -2.70 7.97
CA GLU A 107 9.11 -3.17 7.53
C GLU A 107 9.10 -3.62 6.06
N ALA A 108 8.06 -4.35 5.62
CA ALA A 108 7.89 -4.80 4.24
C ALA A 108 7.72 -3.63 3.26
N ALA A 109 6.87 -2.66 3.59
CA ALA A 109 6.69 -1.46 2.77
C ALA A 109 7.96 -0.59 2.72
N GLN A 110 8.68 -0.47 3.85
CA GLN A 110 9.98 0.21 3.88
C GLN A 110 11.04 -0.54 3.06
N ALA A 111 11.03 -1.87 3.03
CA ALA A 111 11.92 -2.65 2.20
C ALA A 111 11.63 -2.44 0.70
N ALA A 112 10.36 -2.41 0.32
CA ALA A 112 9.93 -2.08 -1.04
C ALA A 112 10.34 -0.66 -1.46
N ALA A 113 10.32 0.30 -0.54
CA ALA A 113 10.75 1.69 -0.78
C ALA A 113 12.26 1.83 -1.07
N ARG A 114 13.07 0.80 -0.83
CA ARG A 114 14.52 0.81 -1.11
C ARG A 114 14.87 0.47 -2.56
N ILE A 115 13.88 0.13 -3.38
CA ILE A 115 14.10 -0.04 -4.82
C ILE A 115 14.68 1.27 -5.38
N PRO A 116 15.77 1.20 -6.18
CA PRO A 116 16.36 2.39 -6.77
C PRO A 116 15.36 3.17 -7.62
N ASP A 117 15.52 4.50 -7.62
CA ASP A 117 14.68 5.40 -8.39
C ASP A 117 14.72 5.05 -9.89
N HIS A 118 13.54 5.06 -10.52
CA HIS A 118 13.37 4.67 -11.91
C HIS A 118 12.17 5.40 -12.52
N PRO A 119 12.26 5.92 -13.76
CA PRO A 119 11.21 6.73 -14.41
C PRO A 119 9.87 6.01 -14.68
N ARG A 120 9.76 4.72 -14.33
CA ARG A 120 8.56 3.88 -14.46
C ARG A 120 8.02 3.39 -13.11
N LEU A 121 8.59 3.86 -12.00
CA LEU A 121 8.17 3.54 -10.63
C LEU A 121 7.93 4.83 -9.86
N ASP A 122 7.01 4.83 -8.90
CA ASP A 122 6.89 5.93 -7.95
C ASP A 122 7.92 5.82 -6.83
N GLN A 123 8.34 6.96 -6.30
CA GLN A 123 9.20 6.99 -5.11
C GLN A 123 8.36 7.02 -3.84
N VAL A 124 8.70 6.18 -2.87
CA VAL A 124 8.10 6.17 -1.53
C VAL A 124 9.03 6.90 -0.57
N PHE A 125 8.51 7.92 0.11
CA PHE A 125 9.28 8.78 1.00
C PHE A 125 9.20 8.34 2.46
N ASP A 126 8.05 7.86 2.91
CA ASP A 126 7.81 7.50 4.31
C ASP A 126 6.71 6.45 4.46
N VAL A 127 6.82 5.66 5.52
CA VAL A 127 5.84 4.63 5.90
C VAL A 127 5.74 4.56 7.42
N PHE A 128 4.53 4.77 7.94
CA PHE A 128 4.27 4.76 9.37
C PHE A 128 2.86 4.25 9.71
N ALA A 129 2.63 3.89 10.97
CA ALA A 129 1.31 3.47 11.45
C ALA A 129 0.75 4.51 12.42
N GLU A 130 -0.45 5.03 12.14
CA GLU A 130 -1.12 6.04 12.96
C GLU A 130 -2.64 5.95 12.81
N GLY A 131 -3.38 6.09 13.92
CA GLY A 131 -4.84 6.17 13.89
C GLY A 131 -5.54 4.92 13.33
N GLY A 132 -4.99 3.72 13.59
CA GLY A 132 -5.58 2.46 13.11
C GLY A 132 -5.33 2.16 11.64
N SER A 133 -4.34 2.80 11.02
CA SER A 133 -3.96 2.56 9.62
C SER A 133 -2.44 2.61 9.45
N LEU A 134 -1.94 1.95 8.41
CA LEU A 134 -0.64 2.30 7.83
C LEU A 134 -0.84 3.43 6.84
N TRP A 135 0.11 4.35 6.82
CA TRP A 135 0.18 5.46 5.88
C TRP A 135 1.45 5.30 5.07
N ILE A 136 1.29 5.34 3.74
CA ILE A 136 2.38 5.26 2.79
C ILE A 136 2.43 6.59 2.04
N VAL A 137 3.54 7.29 2.19
CA VAL A 137 3.78 8.60 1.59
C VAL A 137 4.67 8.42 0.37
N SER A 138 4.22 8.91 -0.77
CA SER A 138 4.89 8.73 -2.06
C SER A 138 4.90 10.02 -2.86
N GLU A 139 5.68 10.02 -3.94
CA GLU A 139 5.72 11.08 -4.93
C GLU A 139 4.31 11.44 -5.40
N PHE A 140 3.99 12.74 -5.38
CA PHE A 140 2.81 13.24 -6.06
C PHE A 140 3.12 13.52 -7.53
N VAL A 141 2.65 12.64 -8.42
CA VAL A 141 2.86 12.74 -9.86
C VAL A 141 1.64 13.37 -10.52
N ALA A 142 1.86 14.37 -11.40
CA ALA A 142 0.83 14.89 -12.30
C ALA A 142 0.45 13.82 -13.35
N ALA A 143 -0.50 12.97 -12.97
CA ALA A 143 -0.91 11.82 -13.75
C ALA A 143 -2.36 11.44 -13.46
N ARG A 144 -2.91 10.59 -14.33
CA ARG A 144 -4.22 9.97 -14.16
C ARG A 144 -4.08 8.45 -14.08
N PRO A 145 -4.81 7.76 -13.18
CA PRO A 145 -4.86 6.30 -13.19
C PRO A 145 -5.44 5.78 -14.50
N LEU A 146 -4.89 4.68 -15.00
CA LEU A 146 -5.34 4.01 -16.23
C LEU A 146 -6.83 3.63 -16.14
N ALA A 147 -7.30 3.26 -14.95
CA ALA A 147 -8.70 2.96 -14.67
C ALA A 147 -9.62 4.14 -15.03
N ALA A 148 -9.21 5.38 -14.71
CA ALA A 148 -10.00 6.57 -15.03
C ALA A 148 -10.02 6.84 -16.55
N LEU A 149 -8.90 6.62 -17.24
CA LEU A 149 -8.83 6.76 -18.69
C LEU A 149 -9.67 5.71 -19.43
N LEU A 150 -9.63 4.47 -18.95
CA LEU A 150 -10.40 3.35 -19.50
C LEU A 150 -11.90 3.51 -19.28
N ALA A 151 -12.32 4.15 -18.19
CA ALA A 151 -13.72 4.47 -17.92
C ALA A 151 -14.28 5.49 -18.91
N GLU A 152 -13.46 6.41 -19.42
CA GLU A 152 -13.87 7.40 -20.41
C GLU A 152 -13.99 6.80 -21.81
N LYS A 153 -12.99 6.03 -22.23
CA LYS A 153 -12.98 5.38 -23.55
C LYS A 153 -11.99 4.23 -23.64
N PRO A 154 -12.23 3.25 -24.53
CA PRO A 154 -11.23 2.25 -24.88
C PRO A 154 -9.96 2.89 -25.46
N MET A 155 -8.80 2.32 -25.12
CA MET A 155 -7.54 2.69 -25.75
C MET A 155 -7.38 2.06 -27.13
N SER A 156 -6.62 2.73 -28.01
CA SER A 156 -6.18 2.11 -29.25
C SER A 156 -5.22 0.95 -28.95
N PRO A 157 -5.16 -0.09 -29.81
CA PRO A 157 -4.20 -1.18 -29.62
C PRO A 157 -2.75 -0.71 -29.53
N TYR A 158 -2.38 0.32 -30.30
CA TYR A 158 -1.05 0.92 -30.26
C TYR A 158 -0.75 1.54 -28.88
N ARG A 159 -1.67 2.34 -28.34
CA ARG A 159 -1.47 2.96 -27.02
C ARG A 159 -1.45 1.92 -25.90
N ALA A 160 -2.28 0.88 -26.01
CA ALA A 160 -2.26 -0.23 -25.05
C ALA A 160 -0.90 -0.96 -25.05
N ALA A 161 -0.29 -1.15 -26.23
CA ALA A 161 1.03 -1.75 -26.34
C ALA A 161 2.14 -0.85 -25.74
N GLU A 162 2.06 0.47 -25.91
CA GLU A 162 2.99 1.41 -25.25
C GLU A 162 2.88 1.34 -23.73
N VAL A 163 1.65 1.34 -23.19
CA VAL A 163 1.41 1.21 -21.75
C VAL A 163 1.96 -0.12 -21.23
N ALA A 164 1.70 -1.23 -21.92
CA ALA A 164 2.22 -2.54 -21.54
C ALA A 164 3.76 -2.58 -21.55
N SER A 165 4.39 -1.96 -22.57
CA SER A 165 5.85 -1.87 -22.67
C SER A 165 6.46 -1.14 -21.46
N ASP A 166 5.90 0.01 -21.10
CA ASP A 166 6.38 0.79 -19.95
C ASP A 166 6.17 0.06 -18.61
N VAL A 167 5.05 -0.65 -18.45
CA VAL A 167 4.81 -1.51 -17.27
C VAL A 167 5.85 -2.63 -17.21
N LEU A 168 6.16 -3.28 -18.33
CA LEU A 168 7.20 -4.31 -18.38
C LEU A 168 8.60 -3.77 -18.05
N MET A 169 8.90 -2.52 -18.41
CA MET A 169 10.14 -1.85 -17.98
C MET A 169 10.20 -1.68 -16.47
N ALA A 170 9.10 -1.27 -15.83
CA ALA A 170 9.00 -1.20 -14.37
C ALA A 170 9.22 -2.58 -13.72
N LEU A 171 8.51 -3.60 -14.21
CA LEU A 171 8.61 -4.96 -13.67
C LEU A 171 10.01 -5.56 -13.83
N ARG A 172 10.72 -5.25 -14.92
CA ARG A 172 12.11 -5.70 -15.10
C ARG A 172 13.02 -5.17 -13.99
N VAL A 173 12.82 -3.92 -13.55
CA VAL A 173 13.57 -3.34 -12.43
C VAL A 173 13.22 -4.04 -11.13
N LEU A 174 11.93 -4.24 -10.85
CA LEU A 174 11.48 -4.90 -9.62
C LEU A 174 12.01 -6.35 -9.53
N HIS A 175 11.85 -7.11 -10.60
CA HIS A 175 12.30 -8.51 -10.66
C HIS A 175 13.82 -8.63 -10.56
N ALA A 176 14.58 -7.66 -11.06
CA ALA A 176 16.04 -7.64 -10.90
C ALA A 176 16.48 -7.47 -9.43
N HIS A 177 15.57 -7.02 -8.55
CA HIS A 177 15.79 -6.90 -7.11
C HIS A 177 14.99 -7.96 -6.32
N GLY A 178 14.51 -9.01 -6.99
CA GLY A 178 13.74 -10.09 -6.38
C GLY A 178 12.28 -9.76 -6.02
N TRP A 179 11.83 -8.53 -6.26
CA TRP A 179 10.48 -8.10 -5.93
C TRP A 179 9.47 -8.48 -6.99
N VAL A 180 8.34 -9.06 -6.58
CA VAL A 180 7.15 -9.24 -7.41
C VAL A 180 6.12 -8.20 -7.02
N HIS A 181 5.58 -7.45 -7.99
CA HIS A 181 4.67 -6.33 -7.68
C HIS A 181 3.37 -6.77 -6.99
N ARG A 182 2.77 -7.88 -7.47
CA ARG A 182 1.54 -8.54 -6.98
C ARG A 182 0.25 -7.70 -6.88
N ASN A 183 0.33 -6.38 -7.03
CA ASN A 183 -0.80 -5.45 -7.06
C ASN A 183 -0.90 -4.68 -8.40
N ILE A 184 -0.72 -5.37 -9.53
CA ILE A 184 -0.82 -4.73 -10.85
C ILE A 184 -2.30 -4.67 -11.25
N THR A 185 -2.85 -3.47 -11.32
CA THR A 185 -4.23 -3.17 -11.69
C THR A 185 -4.28 -1.89 -12.53
N ALA A 186 -5.40 -1.60 -13.17
CA ALA A 186 -5.57 -0.32 -13.85
C ALA A 186 -5.51 0.89 -12.89
N ARG A 187 -5.65 0.69 -11.57
CA ARG A 187 -5.52 1.77 -10.57
C ARG A 187 -4.06 2.06 -10.22
N THR A 188 -3.20 1.04 -10.31
CA THR A 188 -1.77 1.14 -9.98
C THR A 188 -0.89 1.47 -11.19
N VAL A 189 -1.50 1.66 -12.36
CA VAL A 189 -0.82 2.19 -13.55
C VAL A 189 -1.23 3.64 -13.74
N LEU A 190 -0.27 4.55 -13.64
CA LEU A 190 -0.46 5.98 -13.84
C LEU A 190 0.00 6.38 -15.24
N VAL A 191 -0.77 7.23 -15.91
CA VAL A 191 -0.40 7.87 -17.16
C VAL A 191 -0.18 9.36 -16.88
N CYS A 192 1.08 9.78 -16.98
CA CYS A 192 1.51 11.16 -16.78
C CYS A 192 1.04 12.06 -17.92
N ASP A 193 0.96 13.36 -17.64
CA ASP A 193 0.55 14.37 -18.64
C ASP A 193 1.51 14.46 -19.84
N ASP A 194 2.79 14.10 -19.64
CA ASP A 194 3.80 13.99 -20.70
C ASP A 194 3.74 12.68 -21.49
N GLY A 195 2.76 11.82 -21.20
CA GLY A 195 2.54 10.54 -21.87
C GLY A 195 3.35 9.37 -21.32
N ARG A 196 4.24 9.58 -20.35
CA ARG A 196 4.94 8.50 -19.64
C ARG A 196 3.96 7.65 -18.84
N VAL A 197 4.27 6.37 -18.68
CA VAL A 197 3.54 5.46 -17.78
C VAL A 197 4.42 5.12 -16.58
N MET A 198 3.81 5.08 -15.39
CA MET A 198 4.44 4.67 -14.14
C MET A 198 3.63 3.58 -13.48
N LEU A 199 4.31 2.61 -12.87
CA LEU A 199 3.72 1.58 -12.03
C LEU A 199 3.93 1.99 -10.56
N THR A 200 2.85 2.06 -9.79
CA THR A 200 2.85 2.48 -8.37
C THR A 200 2.28 1.37 -7.49
N GLY A 201 2.46 1.50 -6.17
CA GLY A 201 1.76 0.66 -5.21
C GLY A 201 2.49 -0.62 -4.83
N LEU A 202 3.78 -0.74 -5.15
CA LEU A 202 4.62 -1.83 -4.65
C LEU A 202 4.64 -1.87 -3.11
N ALA A 203 4.91 -0.73 -2.46
CA ALA A 203 4.94 -0.65 -0.99
C ALA A 203 3.56 -0.91 -0.36
N VAL A 204 2.48 -0.46 -1.02
CA VAL A 204 1.10 -0.75 -0.59
C VAL A 204 0.84 -2.25 -0.66
N GLY A 205 1.14 -2.88 -1.79
CA GLY A 205 0.98 -4.33 -1.95
C GLY A 205 1.81 -5.12 -0.94
N ALA A 206 3.07 -4.72 -0.71
CA ALA A 206 3.92 -5.36 0.30
C ALA A 206 3.33 -5.25 1.72
N ALA A 207 2.80 -4.07 2.10
CA ALA A 207 2.12 -3.91 3.38
C ALA A 207 0.87 -4.82 3.50
N GLU A 208 0.03 -4.84 2.47
CA GLU A 208 -1.20 -5.65 2.44
C GLU A 208 -0.91 -7.15 2.55
N GLU A 209 0.11 -7.64 1.84
CA GLU A 209 0.54 -9.04 1.91
C GLU A 209 1.04 -9.41 3.31
N ALA A 210 1.86 -8.55 3.92
CA ALA A 210 2.35 -8.75 5.27
C ALA A 210 1.22 -8.74 6.32
N LEU A 211 0.21 -7.88 6.15
CA LEU A 211 -0.99 -7.87 7.00
C LEU A 211 -1.84 -9.14 6.87
N CYS A 212 -1.84 -9.74 5.68
CA CYS A 212 -2.44 -11.06 5.41
C CYS A 212 -1.60 -12.23 5.94
N GLY A 213 -0.38 -11.98 6.44
CA GLY A 213 0.50 -12.99 7.01
C GLY A 213 1.50 -13.61 6.03
N TYR A 214 1.61 -13.10 4.81
CA TYR A 214 2.66 -13.49 3.86
C TYR A 214 3.97 -12.74 4.16
N ASP A 215 5.08 -13.27 3.66
CA ASP A 215 6.35 -12.55 3.62
C ASP A 215 6.60 -12.05 2.18
N PRO A 216 6.39 -10.75 1.92
CA PRO A 216 6.58 -10.18 0.58
C PRO A 216 8.04 -9.79 0.32
N VAL A 217 8.89 -9.73 1.35
CA VAL A 217 10.26 -9.25 1.23
C VAL A 217 11.09 -10.33 0.55
N PRO A 218 11.81 -10.02 -0.54
CA PRO A 218 12.71 -10.99 -1.16
C PRO A 218 13.75 -11.47 -0.14
N PRO A 219 14.10 -12.77 -0.15
CA PRO A 219 15.21 -13.24 0.68
C PRO A 219 16.48 -12.46 0.33
N ALA A 220 17.29 -12.15 1.33
CA ALA A 220 18.61 -11.59 1.07
C ALA A 220 19.38 -12.56 0.17
N GLU A 221 19.94 -12.07 -0.93
CA GLU A 221 20.87 -12.89 -1.71
C GLU A 221 22.04 -13.24 -0.79
N ASP A 222 22.24 -14.53 -0.53
CA ASP A 222 23.45 -14.99 0.13
C ASP A 222 24.63 -14.52 -0.72
N ALA A 223 25.44 -13.63 -0.16
CA ALA A 223 26.69 -13.17 -0.77
C ALA A 223 27.75 -14.29 -0.74
N ASP A 224 27.43 -15.47 -1.26
CA ASP A 224 28.34 -16.60 -1.39
C ASP A 224 28.14 -17.27 -2.75
N GLY A 225 28.96 -16.86 -3.71
CA GLY A 225 28.91 -17.36 -5.09
C GLY A 225 29.97 -16.72 -5.97
N GLY A 226 31.23 -16.69 -5.51
CA GLY A 226 32.28 -15.97 -6.23
C GLY A 226 33.73 -16.32 -5.90
N GLU A 227 34.06 -17.46 -5.30
CA GLU A 227 35.42 -18.01 -5.45
C GLU A 227 35.46 -18.86 -6.74
N ALA A 228 35.73 -18.19 -7.86
CA ALA A 228 36.22 -18.85 -9.06
C ALA A 228 37.64 -19.38 -8.77
N GLY A 229 37.71 -20.64 -8.34
CA GLY A 229 38.96 -21.39 -8.22
C GLY A 229 39.71 -21.36 -9.55
N THR A 230 40.89 -20.73 -9.54
CA THR A 230 41.89 -20.90 -10.57
C THR A 230 42.65 -22.18 -10.22
N GLY A 231 42.48 -23.22 -11.03
CA GLY A 231 43.19 -24.50 -10.91
C GLY A 231 43.21 -25.22 -12.25
#